data_AF-A0A830E339-F1
#
_entry.id   AF-A0A830E339-F1
#
_cell.length_a   1.000
_cell.length_b   1.000
_cell.length_c   1.000
_cell.angle_alpha   90.00
_cell.angle_beta   90.00
_cell.angle_gamma   90.00
#
_symmetry.space_group_name_H-M   'P 1'
#
loop_
_entity.id
_entity.type
_entity.pdbx_description
1 polymer ?
#
loop_
_entity_poly.entity_id
_entity_poly.type
_entity_poly.pdbx_seq_one_letter_code
_entity_poly.pdbx_strand_id
1 'polypeptide(L)'
;MDRVDLAYVIGAVLGKEDADGIRVAYITYTSTLGKWVRDPEGVVQYLVNIGKARVVRSGQGRSVMLMDREMMNRVNDLLTPREDVDPLTLVTEGIRKLANPLSGYADIGDVIKYIEGRLNAPTKEAEELLIKVIKFHRGRFVFAHGGSRRLKIGSSYYGLIKVVSDAETLGTQ
;
A
#
# COMPACT_ATOMS: atom_id res chain seq x y z
N MET A 1 0.95 16.64 -1.24
CA MET A 1 0.58 16.37 0.16
C MET A 1 0.15 17.69 0.76
N ASP A 2 -1.12 17.80 1.15
CA ASP A 2 -1.70 19.03 1.70
C ASP A 2 -1.19 19.28 3.14
N ARG A 3 -1.34 20.51 3.64
CA ARG A 3 -1.00 20.90 5.02
C ARG A 3 -1.77 20.06 6.05
N VAL A 4 -2.97 19.62 5.70
CA VAL A 4 -3.79 18.69 6.50
C VAL A 4 -3.14 17.31 6.56
N ASP A 5 -2.74 16.75 5.43
CA ASP A 5 -2.07 15.44 5.38
C ASP A 5 -0.79 15.41 6.19
N LEU A 6 0.00 16.48 6.08
CA LEU A 6 1.23 16.65 6.84
C LEU A 6 0.99 16.74 8.35
N ALA A 7 -0.05 17.45 8.76
CA ALA A 7 -0.46 17.51 10.16
C ALA A 7 -0.81 16.11 10.69
N TYR A 8 -1.59 15.34 9.94
CA TYR A 8 -1.94 13.98 10.33
C TYR A 8 -0.75 13.02 10.39
N VAL A 9 0.16 13.07 9.41
CA VAL A 9 1.37 12.23 9.42
C VAL A 9 2.25 12.55 10.64
N ILE A 10 2.54 13.83 10.88
CA ILE A 10 3.32 14.25 12.04
C ILE A 10 2.61 13.87 13.35
N GLY A 11 1.29 14.03 13.40
CA GLY A 11 0.49 13.68 14.56
C GLY A 11 0.48 12.17 14.84
N ALA A 12 0.38 11.35 13.81
CA ALA A 12 0.44 9.88 13.93
C ALA A 12 1.82 9.39 14.39
N VAL A 13 2.90 9.97 13.86
CA VAL A 13 4.27 9.59 14.23
C VAL A 13 4.62 9.99 15.66
N LEU A 14 4.18 11.17 16.11
CA LEU A 14 4.49 11.68 17.46
C LEU A 14 3.50 11.21 18.52
N GLY A 15 2.34 10.72 18.10
CA GLY A 15 1.19 10.51 18.95
C GLY A 15 1.11 9.14 19.58
N LYS A 16 0.26 9.04 20.58
CA LYS A 16 -0.20 7.77 21.14
C LYS A 16 -1.65 7.57 20.79
N GLU A 17 -1.98 6.36 20.36
CA GLU A 17 -3.35 5.95 20.13
C GLU A 17 -4.14 5.98 21.44
N ASP A 18 -5.37 6.46 21.36
CA ASP A 18 -6.31 6.69 22.44
C ASP A 18 -7.71 6.28 21.95
N ALA A 19 -8.67 6.09 22.86
CA ALA A 19 -9.99 5.57 22.52
C ALA A 19 -10.72 6.38 21.43
N ASP A 20 -10.47 7.69 21.39
CA ASP A 20 -11.11 8.64 20.49
C ASP A 20 -10.22 9.08 19.30
N GLY A 21 -9.00 8.54 19.19
CA GLY A 21 -8.06 8.87 18.11
C GLY A 21 -6.61 9.01 18.57
N ILE A 22 -5.80 9.78 17.86
CA ILE A 22 -4.37 9.92 18.17
C ILE A 22 -4.14 11.17 19.02
N ARG A 23 -3.58 10.99 20.22
CA ARG A 23 -3.25 12.06 21.15
C ARG A 23 -1.78 12.44 21.06
N VAL A 24 -1.51 13.74 20.89
CA VAL A 24 -0.18 14.33 20.85
C VAL A 24 -0.09 15.52 21.81
N ALA A 25 1.05 15.69 22.49
CA ALA A 25 1.31 16.89 23.29
C ALA A 25 1.38 18.16 22.40
N TYR A 26 0.64 19.20 22.77
CA TYR A 26 0.41 20.38 21.91
C TYR A 26 1.72 21.06 21.49
N ILE A 27 2.64 21.29 22.44
CA ILE A 27 3.92 21.96 22.19
C ILE A 27 4.79 21.14 21.23
N THR A 28 4.88 19.83 21.45
CA THR A 28 5.65 18.93 20.58
C THR A 28 5.07 18.91 19.17
N TYR A 29 3.74 18.98 19.05
CA TYR A 29 3.06 19.01 17.77
C TYR A 29 3.35 20.27 16.99
N THR A 30 3.09 21.44 17.58
CA THR A 30 3.22 22.72 16.88
C THR A 30 4.67 23.03 16.58
N SER A 31 5.59 22.71 17.50
CA SER A 31 7.04 22.83 17.26
C SER A 31 7.51 21.97 16.08
N THR A 32 7.02 20.72 15.97
CA THR A 32 7.40 19.84 14.85
C THR A 32 6.75 20.29 13.55
N LEU A 33 5.47 20.66 13.57
CA LEU A 33 4.77 21.22 12.42
C LEU A 33 5.45 22.50 11.90
N GLY A 34 5.91 23.36 12.80
CA GLY A 34 6.60 24.63 12.48
C GLY A 34 7.88 24.46 11.67
N LYS A 35 8.47 23.26 11.62
CA LYS A 35 9.61 22.96 10.73
C LYS A 35 9.20 22.88 9.25
N TRP A 36 7.91 22.69 8.98
CA TRP A 36 7.38 22.41 7.65
C TRP A 36 6.30 23.41 7.19
N VAL A 37 5.56 24.00 8.14
CA VAL A 37 4.52 25.00 7.86
C VAL A 37 4.82 26.31 8.59
N ARG A 38 4.49 27.44 7.95
CA ARG A 38 4.75 28.79 8.50
C ARG A 38 3.88 29.15 9.71
N ASP A 39 2.67 28.60 9.79
CA ASP A 39 1.68 28.88 10.84
C ASP A 39 1.11 27.57 11.39
N PRO A 40 1.85 26.87 12.27
CA PRO A 40 1.42 25.58 12.79
C PRO A 40 0.20 25.71 13.72
N GLU A 41 0.08 26.78 14.50
CA GLU A 41 -1.08 27.07 15.32
C GLU A 41 -2.35 27.26 14.48
N GLY A 42 -2.27 28.03 13.38
CA GLY A 42 -3.38 28.20 12.45
C GLY A 42 -3.82 26.89 11.81
N VAL A 43 -2.89 25.98 11.50
CA VAL A 43 -3.22 24.63 10.99
C VAL A 43 -3.95 23.81 12.06
N VAL A 44 -3.48 23.81 13.31
CA VAL A 44 -4.17 23.10 14.40
C VAL A 44 -5.57 23.68 14.62
N GLN A 45 -5.70 25.00 14.64
CA GLN A 45 -6.99 25.66 14.82
C GLN A 45 -7.93 25.35 13.65
N TYR A 46 -7.42 25.32 12.42
CA TYR A 46 -8.19 24.91 11.25
C TYR A 46 -8.72 23.49 11.40
N LEU A 47 -7.87 22.52 11.80
CA LEU A 47 -8.29 21.15 12.06
C LEU A 47 -9.37 21.04 13.14
N VAL A 48 -9.28 21.87 14.18
CA VAL A 48 -10.31 21.95 15.23
C VAL A 48 -11.62 22.50 14.68
N ASN A 49 -11.56 23.56 13.89
CA ASN A 49 -12.75 24.22 13.32
C ASN A 49 -13.52 23.30 12.36
N ILE A 50 -12.82 22.44 11.62
CA ILE A 50 -13.46 21.45 10.72
C ILE A 50 -13.82 20.13 11.43
N GLY A 51 -13.70 20.07 12.77
CA GLY A 51 -14.08 18.89 13.56
C GLY A 51 -13.14 17.68 13.45
N LYS A 52 -11.97 17.87 12.83
CA LYS A 52 -10.97 16.83 12.60
C LYS A 52 -10.01 16.64 13.78
N ALA A 53 -9.88 17.67 14.63
CA ALA A 53 -9.10 17.61 15.85
C ALA A 53 -9.83 18.26 17.03
N ARG A 54 -9.38 17.97 18.25
CA ARG A 54 -9.79 18.71 19.46
C ARG A 54 -8.60 18.97 20.36
N VAL A 55 -8.58 20.13 21.03
CA VAL A 55 -7.57 20.42 22.06
C VAL A 55 -8.12 19.96 23.41
N VAL A 56 -7.44 19.01 24.04
CA VAL A 56 -7.79 18.47 25.34
C VAL A 56 -6.78 18.92 26.39
N ARG A 57 -7.24 19.13 27.63
CA ARG A 57 -6.34 19.30 28.77
C ARG A 57 -5.89 17.91 29.24
N SER A 58 -4.60 17.74 29.45
CA SER A 58 -4.02 16.49 29.94
C SER A 58 -2.98 16.81 31.01
N GLY A 59 -3.27 16.45 32.26
CA GLY A 59 -2.44 16.82 33.41
C GLY A 59 -2.26 18.33 33.51
N GLN A 60 -1.00 18.79 33.55
CA GLN A 60 -0.64 20.21 33.58
C GLN A 60 -0.52 20.87 32.19
N GLY A 61 -0.80 20.14 31.10
CA GLY A 61 -0.56 20.60 29.73
C GLY A 61 -1.78 20.56 28.81
N ARG A 62 -1.56 21.00 27.57
CA ARG A 62 -2.51 20.87 26.44
C ARG A 62 -2.05 19.77 25.51
N SER A 63 -2.99 19.01 24.98
CA SER A 63 -2.76 18.00 23.94
C SER A 63 -3.72 18.24 22.78
N VAL A 64 -3.30 17.88 21.57
CA VAL A 64 -4.16 17.81 20.40
C VAL A 64 -4.56 16.35 20.21
N MET A 65 -5.84 16.11 19.99
CA MET A 65 -6.36 14.80 19.64
C MET A 65 -6.91 14.84 18.22
N LEU A 66 -6.32 14.04 17.33
CA LEU A 66 -6.74 13.88 15.95
C LEU A 66 -7.81 12.77 15.88
N MET A 67 -8.97 13.07 15.30
CA MET A 67 -10.17 12.21 15.40
C MET A 67 -10.65 11.66 14.05
N ASP A 68 -10.10 12.14 12.93
CA ASP A 68 -10.51 11.71 11.59
C ASP A 68 -9.97 10.29 11.29
N ARG A 69 -10.84 9.29 11.44
CA ARG A 69 -10.50 7.87 11.21
C ARG A 69 -10.11 7.57 9.77
N GLU A 70 -10.76 8.21 8.81
CA GLU A 70 -10.43 7.98 7.40
C GLU A 70 -9.00 8.46 7.12
N MET A 71 -8.67 9.64 7.64
CA MET A 71 -7.34 10.20 7.50
C MET A 71 -6.27 9.41 8.27
N MET A 72 -6.60 8.92 9.47
CA MET A 72 -5.71 8.05 10.23
C MET A 72 -5.43 6.74 9.51
N ASN A 73 -6.42 6.12 8.86
CA ASN A 73 -6.20 4.91 8.06
C ASN A 73 -5.25 5.17 6.89
N ARG A 74 -5.46 6.26 6.14
CA ARG A 74 -4.55 6.64 5.03
C ARG A 74 -3.12 6.87 5.51
N VAL A 75 -2.95 7.52 6.66
CA VAL A 75 -1.63 7.74 7.25
C VAL A 75 -1.02 6.43 7.76
N ASN A 76 -1.82 5.55 8.35
CA ASN A 76 -1.34 4.24 8.76
C ASN A 76 -0.88 3.40 7.56
N ASP A 77 -1.57 3.48 6.42
CA ASP A 77 -1.14 2.83 5.17
C ASP A 77 0.19 3.40 4.63
N LEU A 78 0.49 4.68 4.89
CA LEU A 78 1.76 5.31 4.53
C LEU A 78 2.91 4.94 5.49
N LEU A 79 2.60 4.79 6.78
CA LEU A 79 3.58 4.55 7.84
C LEU A 79 3.84 3.06 8.10
N THR A 80 2.88 2.19 7.79
CA THR A 80 3.05 0.75 7.91
C THR A 80 3.99 0.30 6.80
N PRO A 81 5.19 -0.21 7.12
CA PRO A 81 6.05 -0.79 6.11
C PRO A 81 5.26 -1.89 5.42
N ARG A 82 5.12 -1.77 4.09
CA ARG A 82 4.52 -2.83 3.27
C ARG A 82 5.32 -4.09 3.56
N GLU A 83 4.64 -5.18 3.94
CA GLU A 83 5.30 -6.48 4.13
C GLU A 83 6.31 -6.68 2.99
N ASP A 84 7.54 -7.12 3.32
CA ASP A 84 8.52 -7.56 2.33
C ASP A 84 7.97 -8.85 1.68
N VAL A 85 6.95 -8.71 0.84
CA VAL A 85 6.35 -9.80 0.09
C VAL A 85 7.31 -10.10 -1.04
N ASP A 86 7.92 -11.28 -1.00
CA ASP A 86 8.70 -11.79 -2.13
C ASP A 86 7.84 -11.69 -3.41
N PRO A 87 8.24 -10.87 -4.41
CA PRO A 87 7.45 -10.65 -5.61
C PRO A 87 7.13 -11.93 -6.38
N LEU A 88 8.04 -12.91 -6.33
CA LEU A 88 7.83 -14.19 -6.98
C LEU A 88 6.73 -15.00 -6.28
N THR A 89 6.76 -15.06 -4.96
CA THR A 89 5.73 -15.72 -4.15
C THR A 89 4.36 -15.07 -4.39
N LEU A 90 4.27 -13.74 -4.39
CA LEU A 90 3.01 -13.03 -4.68
C LEU A 90 2.42 -13.40 -6.04
N VAL A 91 3.26 -13.36 -7.09
CA VAL A 91 2.82 -13.65 -8.46
C VAL A 91 2.42 -15.11 -8.62
N THR A 92 3.23 -16.04 -8.08
CA THR A 92 2.95 -17.49 -8.19
C THR A 92 1.70 -17.89 -7.42
N GLU A 93 1.49 -17.34 -6.22
CA GLU A 93 0.27 -17.53 -5.44
C GLU A 93 -0.95 -16.97 -6.18
N GLY A 94 -0.87 -15.75 -6.71
CA GLY A 94 -1.94 -15.12 -7.48
C GLY A 94 -2.35 -15.95 -8.69
N ILE A 95 -1.38 -16.44 -9.46
CA ILE A 95 -1.65 -17.33 -10.61
C ILE A 95 -2.29 -18.63 -10.15
N ARG A 96 -1.77 -19.28 -9.10
CA ARG A 96 -2.32 -20.56 -8.60
C ARG A 96 -3.76 -20.41 -8.10
N LYS A 97 -4.07 -19.33 -7.39
CA LYS A 97 -5.41 -19.05 -6.87
C LYS A 97 -6.44 -18.74 -7.97
N LEU A 98 -6.01 -18.07 -9.03
CA LEU A 98 -6.89 -17.62 -10.12
C LEU A 98 -6.89 -18.57 -11.32
N ALA A 99 -6.07 -19.62 -11.30
CA ALA A 99 -5.99 -20.57 -12.39
C ALA A 99 -7.31 -21.33 -12.55
N ASN A 100 -7.76 -21.49 -13.79
CA ASN A 100 -8.88 -22.37 -14.11
C ASN A 100 -8.49 -23.82 -13.75
N PRO A 101 -9.29 -24.56 -12.97
CA PRO A 101 -8.95 -25.91 -12.53
C PRO A 101 -8.70 -26.92 -13.66
N LEU A 102 -9.30 -26.72 -14.85
CA LEU A 102 -9.18 -27.63 -15.97
C LEU A 102 -7.93 -27.37 -16.81
N SER A 103 -7.59 -26.11 -17.06
CA SER A 103 -6.45 -25.73 -17.92
C SER A 103 -5.18 -25.42 -17.13
N GLY A 104 -5.32 -25.03 -15.86
CA GLY A 104 -4.26 -24.52 -15.01
C GLY A 104 -3.77 -23.12 -15.40
N TYR A 105 -4.43 -22.45 -16.35
CA TYR A 105 -4.10 -21.08 -16.74
C TYR A 105 -4.98 -20.07 -16.00
N ALA A 106 -4.36 -18.98 -15.56
CA ALA A 106 -5.03 -17.79 -15.04
C ALA A 106 -5.07 -16.69 -16.11
N ASP A 107 -6.09 -15.83 -16.05
CA ASP A 107 -6.17 -14.61 -16.85
C ASP A 107 -5.19 -13.57 -16.33
N ILE A 108 -4.36 -13.00 -17.21
CA ILE A 108 -3.36 -12.00 -16.82
C ILE A 108 -4.02 -10.74 -16.25
N GLY A 109 -5.20 -10.35 -16.77
CA GLY A 109 -5.95 -9.22 -16.24
C GLY A 109 -6.37 -9.42 -14.79
N ASP A 110 -6.77 -10.63 -14.42
CA ASP A 110 -7.16 -10.95 -13.04
C ASP A 110 -5.95 -11.08 -12.12
N VAL A 111 -4.83 -11.61 -12.62
CA VAL A 111 -3.55 -11.64 -11.88
C VAL A 111 -3.05 -10.21 -11.59
N ILE A 112 -3.16 -9.29 -12.54
CA ILE A 112 -2.83 -7.87 -12.32
C ILE A 112 -3.71 -7.28 -11.21
N LYS A 113 -5.04 -7.48 -11.28
CA LYS A 113 -5.96 -7.00 -10.23
C LYS A 113 -5.65 -7.60 -8.85
N TYR A 114 -5.24 -8.86 -8.80
CA TYR A 114 -4.81 -9.49 -7.56
C TYR A 114 -3.57 -8.80 -6.96
N ILE A 115 -2.57 -8.50 -7.81
CA ILE A 115 -1.36 -7.78 -7.39
C ILE A 115 -1.70 -6.34 -6.96
N GLU A 116 -2.55 -5.63 -7.71
CA GLU A 116 -3.05 -4.29 -7.36
C GLU A 116 -3.67 -4.30 -5.96
N GLY A 117 -4.57 -5.25 -5.69
CA GLY A 117 -5.25 -5.37 -4.40
C GLY A 117 -4.32 -5.76 -3.24
N ARG A 118 -3.30 -6.61 -3.49
CA ARG A 118 -2.36 -7.04 -2.44
C ARG A 118 -1.29 -5.99 -2.12
N LEU A 119 -0.83 -5.23 -3.10
CA LEU A 119 0.22 -4.23 -2.93
C LEU A 119 -0.32 -2.80 -2.78
N ASN A 120 -1.64 -2.61 -2.95
CA ASN A 120 -2.28 -1.31 -3.08
C ASN A 120 -1.51 -0.41 -4.07
N ALA A 121 -1.23 -0.98 -5.25
CA ALA A 121 -0.38 -0.38 -6.27
C ALA A 121 -1.22 -0.02 -7.52
N PRO A 122 -0.92 1.09 -8.22
CA PRO A 122 -1.53 1.40 -9.50
C PRO A 122 -1.34 0.26 -10.51
N THR A 123 -2.30 0.10 -11.41
CA THR A 123 -2.28 -0.92 -12.47
C THR A 123 -0.98 -1.02 -13.23
N LYS A 124 -0.40 0.13 -13.59
CA LYS A 124 0.86 0.17 -14.34
C LYS A 124 2.03 -0.41 -13.55
N GLU A 125 2.10 -0.14 -12.25
CA GLU A 125 3.14 -0.67 -11.37
C GLU A 125 2.98 -2.17 -11.16
N ALA A 126 1.74 -2.65 -11.00
CA ALA A 126 1.43 -4.07 -10.91
C ALA A 126 1.80 -4.83 -12.20
N GLU A 127 1.51 -4.24 -13.37
CA GLU A 127 1.94 -4.78 -14.67
C GLU A 127 3.46 -4.84 -14.81
N GLU A 128 4.16 -3.76 -14.46
CA GLU A 128 5.62 -3.71 -14.51
C GLU A 128 6.27 -4.73 -13.57
N LEU A 129 5.71 -4.91 -12.37
CA LEU A 129 6.14 -5.93 -11.41
C LEU A 129 5.98 -7.32 -12.01
N LEU A 130 4.79 -7.64 -12.54
CA LEU A 130 4.50 -8.92 -13.16
C LEU A 130 5.47 -9.21 -14.33
N ILE A 131 5.72 -8.22 -15.19
CA ILE A 131 6.70 -8.32 -16.28
C ILE A 131 8.11 -8.61 -15.75
N LYS A 132 8.56 -7.89 -14.71
CA LYS A 132 9.88 -8.08 -14.11
C LYS A 132 10.05 -9.48 -13.54
N VAL A 133 9.07 -9.96 -12.77
CA VAL A 133 9.07 -11.31 -12.19
C VAL A 133 9.10 -12.37 -13.30
N ILE A 134 8.28 -12.23 -14.33
CA ILE A 134 8.27 -13.13 -15.48
C ILE A 134 9.62 -13.15 -16.20
N LYS A 135 10.23 -11.98 -16.43
CA LYS A 135 11.52 -11.89 -17.13
C LYS A 135 12.62 -12.56 -16.33
N PHE A 136 12.66 -12.33 -15.02
CA PHE A 136 13.70 -12.87 -14.14
C PHE A 136 13.54 -14.37 -13.89
N HIS A 137 12.30 -14.85 -13.80
CA HIS A 137 11.96 -16.26 -13.53
C HIS A 137 11.27 -16.95 -14.71
N ARG A 138 11.70 -16.65 -15.94
CA ARG A 138 10.99 -17.08 -17.17
C ARG A 138 10.71 -18.58 -17.23
N GLY A 139 11.63 -19.41 -16.75
CA GLY A 139 11.48 -20.88 -16.73
C GLY A 139 10.35 -21.39 -15.83
N ARG A 140 9.79 -20.54 -14.96
CA ARG A 140 8.70 -20.90 -14.05
C ARG A 140 7.30 -20.68 -14.63
N PHE A 141 7.19 -20.08 -15.82
CA PHE A 141 5.90 -19.65 -16.36
C PHE A 141 5.67 -20.14 -17.80
N VAL A 142 4.43 -20.56 -18.07
CA VAL A 142 3.94 -20.89 -19.41
C VAL A 142 2.88 -19.87 -19.82
N PHE A 143 2.89 -19.49 -21.09
CA PHE A 143 2.01 -18.45 -21.62
C PHE A 143 1.16 -18.99 -22.75
N ALA A 144 -0.09 -18.54 -22.82
CA ALA A 144 -1.01 -18.84 -23.91
C ALA A 144 -1.72 -17.58 -24.41
N HIS A 145 -2.18 -17.65 -25.66
CA HIS A 145 -3.04 -16.63 -26.24
C HIS A 145 -4.47 -16.75 -25.70
N GLY A 146 -5.19 -15.63 -25.62
CA GLY A 146 -6.52 -15.54 -25.02
C GLY A 146 -6.56 -14.47 -23.94
N GLY A 147 -7.57 -14.57 -23.07
CA GLY A 147 -7.72 -13.70 -21.89
C GLY A 147 -8.27 -12.31 -22.17
N SER A 148 -8.64 -11.63 -21.08
CA SER A 148 -9.25 -10.30 -21.05
C SER A 148 -8.24 -9.18 -21.32
N ARG A 149 -6.99 -9.37 -20.90
CA ARG A 149 -5.89 -8.41 -21.04
C ARG A 149 -4.65 -9.10 -21.57
N ARG A 150 -3.92 -8.42 -22.45
CA ARG A 150 -2.70 -8.96 -23.06
C ARG A 150 -1.49 -8.19 -22.60
N LEU A 151 -0.44 -8.91 -22.27
CA LEU A 151 0.82 -8.39 -21.75
C LEU A 151 1.95 -8.84 -22.68
N LYS A 152 2.82 -7.89 -23.04
CA LYS A 152 3.91 -8.13 -23.99
C LYS A 152 5.05 -8.84 -23.27
N ILE A 153 5.37 -10.05 -23.71
CA ILE A 153 6.45 -10.86 -23.16
C ILE A 153 7.37 -11.24 -24.31
N GLY A 154 8.56 -10.64 -24.34
CA GLY A 154 9.46 -10.72 -25.48
C GLY A 154 8.85 -10.06 -26.72
N SER A 155 8.76 -10.82 -27.82
CA SER A 155 8.21 -10.37 -29.10
C SER A 155 6.70 -10.56 -29.25
N SER A 156 6.04 -11.24 -28.29
CA SER A 156 4.66 -11.69 -28.43
C SER A 156 3.76 -11.19 -27.30
N TYR A 157 2.45 -11.18 -27.55
CA TYR A 157 1.42 -10.80 -26.59
C TYR A 157 0.64 -12.02 -26.13
N TYR A 158 0.58 -12.21 -24.81
CA TYR A 158 -0.12 -13.31 -24.16
C TYR A 158 -1.13 -12.75 -23.17
N GLY A 159 -2.24 -13.46 -22.95
CA GLY A 159 -3.25 -13.04 -21.97
C GLY A 159 -3.59 -14.11 -20.94
N LEU A 160 -2.97 -15.29 -21.05
CA LEU A 160 -3.09 -16.37 -20.09
C LEU A 160 -1.71 -16.78 -19.60
N ILE A 161 -1.61 -17.10 -18.31
CA ILE A 161 -0.35 -17.48 -17.64
C ILE A 161 -0.56 -18.67 -16.70
N LYS A 162 0.43 -19.56 -16.61
CA LYS A 162 0.44 -20.72 -15.71
C LYS A 162 1.81 -20.86 -15.05
N VAL A 163 1.84 -21.32 -13.80
CA VAL A 163 3.09 -21.70 -13.11
C VAL A 163 3.47 -23.15 -13.46
N VAL A 164 4.73 -23.39 -13.77
CA VAL A 164 5.29 -24.73 -14.00
C VAL A 164 5.56 -25.40 -12.64
N SER A 165 5.02 -26.60 -12.43
CA SER A 165 5.13 -27.35 -11.17
C SER A 165 6.58 -27.69 -10.77
N ASP A 166 7.48 -27.88 -11.75
CA ASP A 166 8.89 -28.25 -11.52
C ASP A 166 9.80 -27.06 -11.13
N ALA A 167 9.24 -25.87 -10.93
CA ALA A 167 10.00 -24.70 -10.52
C ALA A 167 10.50 -24.76 -9.06
N GLU A 168 10.00 -25.70 -8.26
CA GLU A 168 10.36 -25.91 -6.85
C GLU A 168 11.62 -26.77 -6.67
N THR A 169 12.01 -27.60 -7.64
CA THR A 169 13.14 -28.54 -7.51
C THR A 169 14.51 -27.93 -7.79
N LEU A 170 14.58 -26.69 -8.29
CA LEU A 170 15.86 -26.01 -8.59
C LEU A 170 16.42 -25.17 -7.43
N GLY A 171 15.77 -25.18 -6.25
CA GLY A 171 16.22 -24.43 -5.07
C GLY A 171 16.82 -25.26 -3.94
N THR A 172 16.93 -26.59 -4.12
CA THR A 172 17.34 -27.54 -3.06
C THR A 172 18.47 -28.48 -3.47
N GLN A 173 19.33 -28.07 -4.42
CA GLN A 173 20.61 -28.73 -4.67
C GLN A 173 21.78 -27.80 -4.36
#